data_AF-A0A8B7YVJ2-F1
#
_entry.id   AF-A0A8B7YVJ2-F1
#
_cell.length_a   1.000
_cell.length_b   1.000
_cell.length_c   1.000
_cell.angle_alpha   90.00
_cell.angle_beta   90.00
_cell.angle_gamma   90.00
#
_symmetry.space_group_name_H-M   'P 1'
#
loop_
_entity.id
_entity.type
_entity.pdbx_description
1 polymer ?
#
loop_
_entity_poly.entity_id
_entity_poly.type
_entity_poly.pdbx_seq_one_letter_code
_entity_poly.pdbx_strand_id
1 'polypeptide(L)'
;MHKSYQSILPCQSRLLKARWDRKYYEEHQQKVREAQPMVDTKPPTTYVHLHLKLKKLQLEEERLAVIERDNRILLEKMSEIMRTTGRVDHRNNYIHRSLNKEKRQRELLRVTRENQEILKRILAREPEYNHRRWQREWEENETFMDNIARYPRNWWEIEQQEKERIRAETRERRRQEAEKNGTSRSGRKSSRKERQRTKSREEQRSPTEQEEQQAQGAGKETNNAGEETKPNEPKQETQQEEEPTMEQQVEEA
;
A
#
# COMPACT_ATOMS: atom_id res chain seq x y z
N MET A 1 80.82 24.38 -61.36
CA MET A 1 82.29 24.45 -61.60
C MET A 1 82.92 23.13 -61.18
N HIS A 2 83.49 22.36 -62.11
CA HIS A 2 84.27 21.17 -61.75
C HIS A 2 85.69 21.60 -61.33
N LYS A 3 86.02 21.43 -60.04
CA LYS A 3 87.38 21.66 -59.53
C LYS A 3 88.23 20.42 -59.83
N SER A 4 89.31 20.61 -60.57
CA SER A 4 90.29 19.55 -60.85
C SER A 4 91.03 19.15 -59.58
N TYR A 5 91.22 17.84 -59.37
CA TYR A 5 91.99 17.33 -58.23
C TYR A 5 93.44 17.84 -58.27
N GLN A 6 93.89 18.48 -57.19
CA GLN A 6 95.26 18.94 -57.00
C GLN A 6 95.91 18.19 -55.85
N SER A 7 96.98 17.45 -56.15
CA SER A 7 97.75 16.74 -55.13
C SER A 7 98.72 17.69 -54.43
N ILE A 8 98.76 17.65 -53.11
CA ILE A 8 99.68 18.42 -52.26
C ILE A 8 101.14 17.95 -52.37
N LEU A 9 101.35 16.68 -52.74
CA LEU A 9 102.66 16.08 -52.94
C LEU A 9 102.86 15.73 -54.42
N PRO A 10 104.11 15.74 -54.93
CA PRO A 10 104.40 15.30 -56.28
C PRO A 10 104.01 13.82 -56.44
N CYS A 11 103.28 13.50 -57.51
CA CYS A 11 102.83 12.14 -57.79
C CYS A 11 102.98 11.80 -59.28
N GLN A 12 103.34 10.55 -59.56
CA GLN A 12 103.52 10.02 -60.93
C GLN A 12 102.19 9.96 -61.70
N SER A 13 101.09 9.59 -61.03
CA SER A 13 99.76 9.53 -61.62
C SER A 13 98.74 10.27 -60.75
N ARG A 14 98.24 11.40 -61.26
CA ARG A 14 97.22 12.23 -60.59
C ARG A 14 95.90 11.49 -60.40
N LEU A 15 95.51 10.64 -61.35
CA LEU A 15 94.26 9.90 -61.30
C LEU A 15 94.26 8.87 -60.16
N LEU A 16 95.35 8.09 -60.04
CA LEU A 16 95.48 7.11 -58.97
C LEU A 16 95.54 7.80 -57.61
N LYS A 17 96.31 8.89 -57.52
CA LYS A 17 96.42 9.68 -56.28
C LYS A 17 95.06 10.25 -55.84
N ALA A 18 94.25 10.75 -56.79
CA ALA A 18 92.89 11.21 -56.52
C ALA A 18 91.98 10.12 -55.93
N ARG A 19 92.03 8.90 -56.50
CA ARG A 19 91.22 7.77 -56.02
C ARG A 19 91.61 7.36 -54.60
N TRP A 20 92.92 7.29 -54.33
CA TRP A 20 93.43 6.94 -53.00
C TRP A 20 93.10 8.00 -51.95
N ASP A 21 93.31 9.28 -52.25
CA ASP A 21 93.00 10.36 -51.31
C ASP A 21 91.50 10.43 -51.01
N ARG A 22 90.65 10.19 -52.00
CA ARG A 22 89.21 10.06 -51.79
C ARG A 22 88.86 8.89 -50.88
N LYS A 23 89.46 7.71 -51.09
CA LYS A 23 89.25 6.54 -50.24
C LYS A 23 89.69 6.79 -48.80
N TYR A 24 90.88 7.37 -48.59
CA TYR A 24 91.36 7.71 -47.26
C TYR A 24 90.50 8.76 -46.57
N TYR A 25 89.99 9.73 -47.33
CA TYR A 25 89.06 10.71 -46.80
C TYR A 25 87.73 10.07 -46.38
N GLU A 26 87.19 9.15 -47.18
CA GLU A 26 85.99 8.38 -46.86
C GLU A 26 86.20 7.48 -45.63
N GLU A 27 87.35 6.78 -45.53
CA GLU A 27 87.71 5.96 -44.36
C GLU A 27 87.89 6.82 -43.09
N HIS A 28 88.51 7.99 -43.20
CA HIS A 28 88.66 8.93 -42.08
C HIS A 28 87.30 9.47 -41.63
N GLN A 29 86.47 9.89 -42.58
CA GLN A 29 85.09 10.31 -42.33
C GLN A 29 84.30 9.21 -41.60
N GLN A 30 84.46 7.95 -42.00
CA GLN A 30 83.80 6.82 -41.36
C GLN A 30 84.30 6.63 -39.92
N LYS A 31 85.62 6.64 -39.69
CA LYS A 31 86.21 6.52 -38.35
C LYS A 31 85.79 7.64 -37.40
N VAL A 32 85.72 8.87 -37.89
CA VAL A 32 85.24 10.02 -37.09
C VAL A 32 83.77 9.86 -36.74
N ARG A 33 82.95 9.34 -37.65
CA ARG A 33 81.51 9.17 -37.47
C ARG A 33 81.17 8.00 -36.54
N GLU A 34 81.97 6.94 -36.58
CA GLU A 34 81.81 5.75 -35.74
C GLU A 34 82.48 5.88 -34.36
N ALA A 35 83.35 6.89 -34.18
CA ALA A 35 84.04 7.13 -32.92
C ALA A 35 83.04 7.32 -31.77
N GLN A 36 83.04 6.38 -30.83
CA GLN A 36 82.20 6.43 -29.64
C GLN A 36 82.80 7.40 -28.60
N PRO A 37 81.97 8.14 -27.86
CA PRO A 37 82.44 8.94 -26.74
C PRO A 37 82.97 8.02 -25.63
N MET A 38 84.19 8.33 -25.16
CA MET A 38 84.85 7.56 -24.09
C MET A 38 84.25 7.83 -22.70
N VAL A 39 83.55 8.95 -22.54
CA VAL A 39 82.95 9.38 -21.28
C VAL A 39 81.45 9.51 -21.49
N ASP A 40 80.67 8.94 -20.58
CA ASP A 40 79.23 9.16 -20.53
C ASP A 40 78.95 10.62 -20.16
N THR A 41 78.35 11.36 -21.08
CA THR A 41 77.93 12.75 -20.90
C THR A 41 76.41 12.87 -20.69
N LYS A 42 75.70 11.76 -20.52
CA LYS A 42 74.27 11.78 -20.28
C LYS A 42 73.96 12.33 -18.89
N PRO A 43 72.84 13.06 -18.75
CA PRO A 43 72.38 13.48 -17.44
C PRO A 43 72.02 12.27 -16.58
N PRO A 44 72.21 12.35 -15.25
CA PRO A 44 71.78 11.29 -14.34
C PRO A 44 70.26 11.11 -14.39
N THR A 45 69.80 9.90 -14.09
CA THR A 45 68.36 9.59 -14.05
C THR A 45 67.64 10.47 -13.03
N THR A 46 66.59 11.15 -13.47
CA THR A 46 65.73 11.92 -12.58
C THR A 46 64.59 11.02 -12.09
N TYR A 47 64.29 11.07 -10.79
CA TYR A 47 63.17 10.31 -10.24
C TYR A 47 61.96 11.22 -10.04
N VAL A 48 60.80 10.77 -10.52
CA VAL A 48 59.55 11.52 -10.52
C VAL A 48 59.12 11.96 -9.11
N HIS A 49 59.38 11.13 -8.10
CA HIS A 49 59.00 11.42 -6.70
C HIS A 49 59.81 12.55 -6.05
N LEU A 50 60.95 12.98 -6.61
CA LEU A 50 61.67 14.17 -6.14
C LEU A 50 60.99 15.47 -6.60
N HIS A 51 60.36 15.43 -7.77
CA HIS A 51 59.72 16.60 -8.36
C HIS A 51 58.21 16.65 -8.05
N LEU A 52 57.58 15.48 -7.81
CA LEU A 52 56.15 15.34 -7.58
C LEU A 52 55.86 14.64 -6.25
N LYS A 53 54.90 15.19 -5.51
CA LYS A 53 54.37 14.58 -4.28
C LYS A 53 53.29 13.55 -4.64
N LEU A 54 53.70 12.39 -5.14
CA LEU A 54 52.80 11.34 -5.65
C LEU A 54 51.68 10.96 -4.67
N LYS A 55 51.98 10.79 -3.37
CA LYS A 55 50.96 10.48 -2.35
C LYS A 55 49.92 11.58 -2.17
N LYS A 56 50.32 12.84 -2.33
CA LYS A 56 49.39 13.98 -2.24
C LYS A 56 48.43 13.95 -3.44
N LEU A 57 48.98 13.73 -4.63
CA LEU A 57 48.19 13.64 -5.87
C LEU A 57 47.20 12.48 -5.81
N GLN A 58 47.65 11.32 -5.33
CA GLN A 58 46.78 10.16 -5.11
C GLN A 58 45.64 10.46 -4.13
N LEU A 59 45.91 11.11 -2.99
CA LEU A 59 44.87 11.45 -2.02
C LEU A 59 43.86 12.47 -2.58
N GLU A 60 44.31 13.41 -3.40
CA GLU A 60 43.43 14.36 -4.09
C GLU A 60 42.53 13.65 -5.10
N GLU A 61 43.07 12.71 -5.86
CA GLU A 61 42.31 11.87 -6.81
C GLU A 61 41.28 10.99 -6.10
N GLU A 62 41.68 10.30 -5.02
CA GLU A 62 40.76 9.48 -4.21
C GLU A 62 39.62 10.33 -3.62
N ARG A 63 39.94 11.54 -3.14
CA ARG A 63 38.93 12.48 -2.62
C ARG A 63 37.95 12.90 -3.72
N LEU A 64 38.45 13.24 -4.91
CA LEU A 64 37.61 13.62 -6.05
C LEU A 64 36.72 12.46 -6.49
N ALA A 65 37.24 11.23 -6.54
CA ALA A 65 36.47 10.04 -6.88
C ALA A 65 35.35 9.74 -5.87
N VAL A 66 35.54 10.04 -4.58
CA VAL A 66 34.47 9.97 -3.57
C VAL A 66 33.39 11.02 -3.85
N ILE A 67 33.79 12.27 -4.07
CA ILE A 67 32.86 13.37 -4.38
C ILE A 67 32.04 13.08 -5.63
N GLU A 68 32.67 12.58 -6.70
CA GLU A 68 31.99 12.22 -7.94
C GLU A 68 30.98 11.10 -7.76
N ARG A 69 31.34 10.05 -6.99
CA ARG A 69 30.42 8.96 -6.66
C ARG A 69 29.22 9.46 -5.89
N ASP A 70 29.45 10.30 -4.87
CA ASP A 70 28.38 10.85 -4.04
C ASP A 70 27.47 11.78 -4.84
N ASN A 71 28.04 12.62 -5.72
CA ASN A 71 27.30 13.46 -6.65
C ASN A 71 26.47 12.63 -7.62
N ARG A 72 27.00 11.52 -8.14
CA ARG A 72 26.25 10.61 -9.02
C ARG A 72 25.05 10.00 -8.29
N ILE A 73 25.25 9.49 -7.08
CA ILE A 73 24.17 8.92 -6.25
C ILE A 73 23.12 10.00 -5.93
N LEU A 74 23.56 11.21 -5.62
CA LEU A 74 22.66 12.32 -5.34
C LEU A 74 21.81 12.66 -6.57
N LEU A 75 22.43 12.78 -7.73
CA LEU A 75 21.73 13.08 -8.99
C LEU A 75 20.76 11.97 -9.38
N GLU A 76 21.14 10.70 -9.19
CA GLU A 76 20.25 9.56 -9.41
C GLU A 76 19.01 9.63 -8.51
N LYS A 77 19.20 9.88 -7.21
CA LYS A 77 18.08 10.06 -6.26
C LYS A 77 17.22 11.27 -6.59
N MET A 78 17.83 12.39 -6.97
CA MET A 78 17.09 13.59 -7.39
C MET A 78 16.26 13.30 -8.65
N SER A 79 16.85 12.63 -9.64
CA SER A 79 16.16 12.18 -10.85
C SER A 79 14.99 11.24 -10.53
N GLU A 80 15.20 10.29 -9.61
CA GLU A 80 14.16 9.37 -9.16
C GLU A 80 13.00 10.12 -8.47
N ILE A 81 13.31 11.10 -7.61
CA ILE A 81 12.32 11.98 -6.95
C ILE A 81 11.60 12.86 -7.97
N MET A 82 12.30 13.39 -8.97
CA MET A 82 11.69 14.22 -10.01
C MET A 82 10.77 13.41 -10.92
N ARG A 83 11.17 12.17 -11.26
CA ARG A 83 10.38 11.26 -12.11
C ARG A 83 9.18 10.67 -11.35
N THR A 84 9.33 10.40 -10.07
CA THR A 84 8.29 9.77 -9.24
C THR A 84 7.54 10.85 -8.50
N THR A 85 6.24 11.05 -8.79
CA THR A 85 5.39 11.93 -7.97
C THR A 85 5.45 11.46 -6.51
N GLY A 86 6.19 12.19 -5.67
CA GLY A 86 6.68 11.77 -4.36
C GLY A 86 5.65 11.02 -3.53
N ARG A 87 5.80 9.70 -3.45
CA ARG A 87 5.03 8.87 -2.53
C ARG A 87 5.83 8.76 -1.24
N VAL A 88 5.43 9.52 -0.24
CA VAL A 88 5.98 9.43 1.11
C VAL A 88 5.61 8.07 1.69
N ASP A 89 6.59 7.19 1.89
CA ASP A 89 6.41 5.95 2.63
C ASP A 89 6.30 6.24 4.14
N HIS A 90 5.14 6.76 4.52
CA HIS A 90 4.76 7.01 5.91
C HIS A 90 4.28 5.73 6.61
N ARG A 91 4.27 4.58 5.92
CA ARG A 91 3.79 3.31 6.48
C ARG A 91 4.97 2.47 6.90
N ASN A 92 5.40 2.71 8.13
CA ASN A 92 6.32 1.81 8.81
C ASN A 92 5.61 0.48 9.11
N ASN A 93 5.91 -0.58 8.36
CA ASN A 93 5.41 -1.95 8.60
C ASN A 93 6.09 -2.61 9.81
N TYR A 94 6.27 -1.87 10.91
CA TYR A 94 6.88 -2.38 12.12
C TYR A 94 5.90 -3.28 12.89
N ILE A 95 6.20 -4.58 12.93
CA ILE A 95 5.44 -5.54 13.73
C ILE A 95 5.89 -5.42 15.19
N HIS A 96 5.08 -4.76 16.02
CA HIS A 96 5.31 -4.67 17.46
C HIS A 96 5.38 -6.07 18.08
N ARG A 97 6.57 -6.46 18.54
CA ARG A 97 6.77 -7.65 19.38
C ARG A 97 6.41 -7.28 20.82
N SER A 98 5.30 -7.81 21.33
CA SER A 98 5.01 -7.75 22.76
C SER A 98 5.79 -8.83 23.50
N LEU A 99 6.52 -8.45 24.55
CA LEU A 99 7.19 -9.36 25.49
C LEU A 99 6.22 -10.38 26.12
N ASN A 100 4.92 -10.06 26.19
CA ASN A 100 3.89 -10.90 26.80
C ASN A 100 3.12 -11.79 25.80
N LYS A 101 3.52 -11.81 24.52
CA LYS A 101 2.82 -12.58 23.49
C LYS A 101 2.71 -14.06 23.84
N GLU A 102 3.80 -14.65 24.33
CA GLU A 102 3.85 -16.06 24.67
C GLU A 102 2.97 -16.39 25.88
N LYS A 103 3.01 -15.56 26.94
CA LYS A 103 2.12 -15.71 28.11
C LYS A 103 0.65 -15.63 27.69
N ARG A 104 0.28 -14.64 26.85
CA ARG A 104 -1.09 -14.50 26.33
C ARG A 104 -1.51 -15.73 25.52
N GLN A 105 -0.62 -16.28 24.70
CA GLN A 105 -0.90 -17.47 23.90
C GLN A 105 -1.12 -18.71 24.78
N ARG A 106 -0.32 -18.90 25.83
CA ARG A 106 -0.53 -20.01 26.79
C ARG A 106 -1.84 -19.88 27.55
N GLU A 107 -2.17 -18.67 27.99
CA GLU A 107 -3.45 -18.38 28.65
C GLU A 107 -4.65 -18.65 27.72
N LEU A 108 -4.56 -18.22 26.45
CA LEU A 108 -5.58 -18.49 25.45
C LEU A 108 -5.80 -20.00 25.27
N LEU A 109 -4.72 -20.78 25.17
CA LEU A 109 -4.81 -22.23 25.04
C LEU A 109 -5.41 -22.89 26.29
N ARG A 110 -5.06 -22.42 27.48
CA ARG A 110 -5.64 -22.89 28.75
C ARG A 110 -7.16 -22.65 28.78
N VAL A 111 -7.58 -21.41 28.58
CA VAL A 111 -9.01 -21.03 28.58
C VAL A 111 -9.78 -21.78 27.49
N THR A 112 -9.20 -21.95 26.32
CA THR A 112 -9.84 -22.70 25.22
C THR A 112 -10.04 -24.16 25.60
N ARG A 113 -9.06 -24.81 26.24
CA ARG A 113 -9.19 -26.19 26.71
C ARG A 113 -10.27 -26.30 27.80
N GLU A 114 -10.27 -25.40 28.78
CA GLU A 114 -11.28 -25.37 29.85
C GLU A 114 -12.70 -25.18 29.27
N ASN A 115 -12.86 -24.26 28.33
CA ASN A 115 -14.14 -24.04 27.64
C ASN A 115 -14.60 -25.28 26.87
N GLN A 116 -13.69 -26.00 26.21
CA GLN A 116 -14.03 -27.26 25.53
C GLN A 116 -14.48 -28.35 26.50
N GLU A 117 -13.86 -28.44 27.69
CA GLU A 117 -14.28 -29.39 28.71
C GLU A 117 -15.65 -29.03 29.30
N ILE A 118 -15.91 -27.75 29.55
CA ILE A 118 -17.23 -27.27 29.99
C ILE A 118 -18.28 -27.61 28.93
N LEU A 119 -18.01 -27.33 27.66
CA LEU A 119 -18.92 -27.65 26.57
C LEU A 119 -19.22 -29.15 26.51
N LYS A 120 -18.20 -30.00 26.64
CA LYS A 120 -18.39 -31.46 26.69
C LYS A 120 -19.29 -31.88 27.86
N ARG A 121 -19.13 -31.29 29.05
CA ARG A 121 -19.97 -31.58 30.23
C ARG A 121 -21.41 -31.13 30.01
N ILE A 122 -21.63 -29.95 29.41
CA ILE A 122 -22.97 -29.44 29.08
C ILE A 122 -23.64 -30.38 28.08
N LEU A 123 -22.94 -30.76 27.01
CA LEU A 123 -23.50 -31.63 25.96
C LEU A 123 -23.76 -33.07 26.45
N ALA A 124 -22.92 -33.59 27.35
CA ALA A 124 -23.10 -34.92 27.90
C ALA A 124 -24.24 -34.99 28.93
N ARG A 125 -24.64 -33.86 29.53
CA ARG A 125 -25.73 -33.82 30.49
C ARG A 125 -27.07 -33.87 29.76
N GLU A 126 -27.84 -34.91 30.02
CA GLU A 126 -29.22 -34.97 29.53
C GLU A 126 -30.08 -33.87 30.20
N PRO A 127 -31.02 -33.28 29.44
CA PRO A 127 -31.94 -32.30 30.00
C PRO A 127 -32.84 -32.97 31.05
N GLU A 128 -32.84 -32.44 32.28
CA GLU A 128 -33.74 -32.87 33.37
C GLU A 128 -35.22 -32.71 32.99
N TYR A 129 -35.52 -31.68 32.19
CA TYR A 129 -36.88 -31.35 31.78
C TYR A 129 -37.20 -31.94 30.41
N ASN A 130 -38.03 -32.97 30.39
CA ASN A 130 -38.57 -33.53 29.15
C ASN A 130 -39.80 -32.72 28.71
N HIS A 131 -39.60 -31.77 27.80
CA HIS A 131 -40.67 -30.93 27.26
C HIS A 131 -41.85 -31.74 26.69
N ARG A 132 -41.61 -32.96 26.16
CA ARG A 132 -42.70 -33.83 25.67
C ARG A 132 -43.51 -34.44 26.79
N ARG A 133 -42.89 -34.67 27.95
CA ARG A 133 -43.61 -35.11 29.15
C ARG A 133 -44.44 -33.97 29.71
N TRP A 134 -43.84 -32.79 29.83
CA TRP A 134 -44.55 -31.59 30.29
C TRP A 134 -45.71 -31.21 29.39
N GLN A 135 -45.54 -31.33 28.06
CA GLN A 135 -46.62 -31.08 27.12
C GLN A 135 -47.81 -32.01 27.36
N ARG A 136 -47.55 -33.32 27.57
CA ARG A 136 -48.60 -34.30 27.89
C ARG A 136 -49.26 -34.02 29.23
N GLU A 137 -48.45 -33.75 30.27
CA GLU A 137 -48.97 -33.40 31.60
C GLU A 137 -49.79 -32.10 31.55
N TRP A 138 -49.41 -31.14 30.71
CA TRP A 138 -50.14 -29.90 30.49
C TRP A 138 -51.45 -30.13 29.75
N GLU A 139 -51.47 -30.97 28.71
CA GLU A 139 -52.69 -31.38 28.00
C GLU A 139 -53.67 -32.11 28.94
N GLU A 140 -53.17 -33.07 29.73
CA GLU A 140 -53.97 -33.74 30.76
C GLU A 140 -54.52 -32.72 31.77
N ASN A 141 -53.69 -31.81 32.26
CA ASN A 141 -54.12 -30.77 33.18
C ASN A 141 -55.13 -29.81 32.54
N GLU A 142 -55.01 -29.49 31.25
CA GLU A 142 -56.00 -28.70 30.52
C GLU A 142 -57.34 -29.42 30.47
N THR A 143 -57.36 -30.72 30.18
CA THR A 143 -58.60 -31.51 30.25
C THR A 143 -59.19 -31.55 31.66
N PHE A 144 -58.37 -31.67 32.72
CA PHE A 144 -58.85 -31.60 34.10
C PHE A 144 -59.42 -30.22 34.43
N MET A 145 -58.77 -29.16 33.99
CA MET A 145 -59.25 -27.78 34.18
C MET A 145 -60.57 -27.55 33.45
N ASP A 146 -60.72 -28.04 32.22
CA ASP A 146 -61.98 -27.97 31.47
C ASP A 146 -63.10 -28.79 32.16
N ASN A 147 -62.77 -29.95 32.73
CA ASN A 147 -63.72 -30.78 33.47
C ASN A 147 -64.17 -30.17 34.81
N ILE A 148 -63.28 -29.44 35.50
CA ILE A 148 -63.57 -28.79 36.79
C ILE A 148 -64.23 -27.42 36.60
N ALA A 149 -63.98 -26.77 35.46
CA ALA A 149 -64.46 -25.42 35.21
C ALA A 149 -66.00 -25.35 35.15
N ARG A 150 -66.56 -24.40 35.90
CA ARG A 150 -68.01 -24.11 35.88
C ARG A 150 -68.49 -23.54 34.55
N TYR A 151 -67.60 -22.92 33.78
CA TYR A 151 -67.91 -22.29 32.51
C TYR A 151 -66.86 -22.72 31.47
N PRO A 152 -67.26 -22.98 30.21
CA PRO A 152 -66.34 -23.37 29.16
C PRO A 152 -65.21 -22.36 28.95
N ARG A 153 -64.04 -22.84 28.51
CA ARG A 153 -62.96 -21.99 28.02
C ARG A 153 -63.54 -21.06 26.94
N ASN A 154 -63.34 -19.76 27.09
CA ASN A 154 -63.84 -18.71 26.18
C ASN A 154 -65.37 -18.49 26.19
N TRP A 155 -66.09 -18.83 27.27
CA TRP A 155 -67.54 -18.57 27.39
C TRP A 155 -67.92 -17.08 27.20
N TRP A 156 -67.06 -16.15 27.62
CA TRP A 156 -67.29 -14.71 27.41
C TRP A 156 -67.19 -14.31 25.94
N GLU A 157 -66.40 -15.01 25.13
CA GLU A 157 -66.23 -14.74 23.70
C GLU A 157 -67.48 -15.19 22.92
N ILE A 158 -68.02 -16.36 23.28
CA ILE A 158 -69.29 -16.85 22.73
C ILE A 158 -70.42 -15.86 23.08
N GLU A 159 -70.45 -15.38 24.32
CA GLU A 159 -71.45 -14.40 24.77
C GLU A 159 -71.32 -13.05 24.03
N GLN A 160 -70.10 -12.58 23.75
CA GLN A 160 -69.89 -11.36 22.96
C GLN A 160 -70.29 -11.56 21.49
N GLN A 161 -69.91 -12.67 20.87
CA GLN A 161 -70.32 -13.00 19.50
C GLN A 161 -71.84 -13.10 19.37
N GLU A 162 -72.51 -13.69 20.35
CA GLU A 162 -73.97 -13.80 20.36
C GLU A 162 -74.64 -12.43 20.53
N LYS A 163 -74.13 -11.58 21.42
CA LYS A 163 -74.56 -10.17 21.56
C LYS A 163 -74.34 -9.39 20.27
N GLU A 164 -73.22 -9.59 19.58
CA GLU A 164 -72.93 -8.97 18.28
C GLU A 164 -73.86 -9.48 17.18
N ARG A 165 -74.14 -10.79 17.13
CA ARG A 165 -75.13 -11.38 16.21
C ARG A 165 -76.52 -10.81 16.43
N ILE A 166 -76.99 -10.75 17.67
CA ILE A 166 -78.30 -10.17 18.01
C ILE A 166 -78.37 -8.68 17.63
N ARG A 167 -77.28 -7.92 17.87
CA ARG A 167 -77.16 -6.52 17.43
C ARG A 167 -77.17 -6.38 15.91
N ALA A 168 -76.57 -7.31 15.18
CA ALA A 168 -76.58 -7.34 13.72
C ALA A 168 -77.98 -7.66 13.19
N GLU A 169 -78.65 -8.70 13.72
CA GLU A 169 -80.02 -9.08 13.35
C GLU A 169 -81.04 -7.97 13.66
N THR A 170 -80.91 -7.26 14.79
CA THR A 170 -81.78 -6.10 15.09
C THR A 170 -81.51 -4.92 14.17
N ARG A 171 -80.25 -4.66 13.78
CA ARG A 171 -79.92 -3.65 12.75
C ARG A 171 -80.52 -4.03 11.40
N GLU A 172 -80.50 -5.31 11.04
CA GLU A 172 -81.04 -5.81 9.78
C GLU A 172 -82.57 -5.81 9.76
N ARG A 173 -83.23 -6.22 10.86
CA ARG A 173 -84.69 -6.11 11.00
C ARG A 173 -85.16 -4.66 10.94
N ARG A 174 -84.46 -3.72 11.58
CA ARG A 174 -84.73 -2.28 11.45
C ARG A 174 -84.51 -1.77 10.02
N ARG A 175 -83.53 -2.32 9.30
CA ARG A 175 -83.29 -1.99 7.88
C ARG A 175 -84.42 -2.50 6.99
N GLN A 176 -84.89 -3.73 7.21
CA GLN A 176 -86.04 -4.31 6.50
C GLN A 176 -87.36 -3.61 6.83
N GLU A 177 -87.58 -3.17 8.08
CA GLU A 177 -88.72 -2.33 8.46
C GLU A 177 -88.65 -0.93 7.84
N ALA A 178 -87.44 -0.34 7.71
CA ALA A 178 -87.24 0.92 7.00
C ALA A 178 -87.42 0.79 5.47
N GLU A 179 -87.13 -0.39 4.90
CA GLU A 179 -87.39 -0.70 3.50
C GLU A 179 -88.88 -0.99 3.22
N LYS A 180 -89.62 -1.56 4.17
CA LYS A 180 -91.08 -1.74 4.11
C LYS A 180 -91.86 -0.44 4.36
N ASN A 181 -91.41 0.38 5.30
CA ASN A 181 -91.99 1.69 5.61
C ASN A 181 -91.28 2.75 4.76
N GLY A 182 -91.57 2.78 3.46
CA GLY A 182 -90.97 3.68 2.48
C GLY A 182 -90.83 5.12 2.99
N THR A 183 -89.68 5.43 3.57
CA THR A 183 -89.30 6.77 4.03
C THR A 183 -87.88 7.02 3.54
N SER A 184 -87.81 7.59 2.34
CA SER A 184 -86.63 8.25 1.83
C SER A 184 -86.26 9.41 2.76
N ARG A 185 -85.19 9.25 3.55
CA ARG A 185 -84.48 10.39 4.13
C ARG A 185 -82.99 10.28 3.88
N SER A 186 -82.63 10.95 2.79
CA SER A 186 -81.31 11.47 2.47
C SER A 186 -80.62 12.06 3.70
N GLY A 187 -79.38 11.62 3.92
CA GLY A 187 -78.26 12.50 4.23
C GLY A 187 -78.20 13.10 5.63
N ARG A 188 -77.24 12.61 6.42
CA ARG A 188 -76.06 13.43 6.78
C ARG A 188 -74.99 12.57 7.44
N LYS A 189 -73.86 12.44 6.76
CA LYS A 189 -72.57 12.07 7.35
C LYS A 189 -72.25 13.05 8.47
N SER A 190 -71.94 12.55 9.65
CA SER A 190 -71.17 13.29 10.64
C SER A 190 -70.12 12.35 11.21
N SER A 191 -68.90 12.61 10.76
CA SER A 191 -67.66 12.03 11.25
C SER A 191 -67.55 12.20 12.77
N ARG A 192 -67.43 11.10 13.50
CA ARG A 192 -66.82 11.14 14.84
C ARG A 192 -65.63 10.19 14.86
N LYS A 193 -64.47 10.84 14.68
CA LYS A 193 -63.13 10.31 14.83
C LYS A 193 -63.05 9.27 15.95
N GLU A 194 -62.54 8.12 15.55
CA GLU A 194 -61.84 7.14 16.36
C GLU A 194 -60.83 7.85 17.27
N ARG A 195 -61.14 7.88 18.57
CA ARG A 195 -60.14 8.13 19.61
C ARG A 195 -59.73 6.76 20.11
N GLN A 196 -58.65 6.25 19.52
CA GLN A 196 -57.83 5.22 20.15
C GLN A 196 -57.50 5.69 21.56
N ARG A 197 -58.13 5.07 22.56
CA ARG A 197 -57.58 5.09 23.92
C ARG A 197 -56.34 4.22 23.87
N THR A 198 -55.21 4.88 23.64
CA THR A 198 -53.90 4.40 24.04
C THR A 198 -54.00 3.98 25.50
N LYS A 199 -53.98 2.67 25.76
CA LYS A 199 -53.65 2.14 27.08
C LYS A 199 -52.28 2.72 27.42
N SER A 200 -52.30 3.63 28.38
CA SER A 200 -51.13 4.07 29.12
C SER A 200 -50.38 2.84 29.61
N ARG A 201 -49.24 2.62 28.97
CA ARG A 201 -47.97 2.12 29.51
C ARG A 201 -47.94 2.17 31.04
N GLU A 202 -48.25 1.05 31.65
CA GLU A 202 -47.86 0.72 33.01
C GLU A 202 -46.56 -0.08 32.88
N GLU A 203 -45.44 0.62 33.08
CA GLU A 203 -44.18 -0.02 33.41
C GLU A 203 -44.34 -0.70 34.76
N GLN A 204 -44.17 -2.03 34.83
CA GLN A 204 -43.09 -2.62 35.59
C GLN A 204 -42.94 -4.14 35.33
N ARG A 205 -41.78 -4.45 34.72
CA ARG A 205 -40.84 -5.53 35.05
C ARG A 205 -41.26 -6.99 34.82
N SER A 206 -40.63 -7.57 33.80
CA SER A 206 -39.96 -8.87 33.92
C SER A 206 -38.56 -8.79 33.31
N PRO A 207 -37.58 -9.58 33.79
CA PRO A 207 -36.19 -9.46 33.39
C PRO A 207 -35.78 -10.54 32.37
N THR A 208 -34.79 -10.15 31.56
CA THR A 208 -33.71 -10.98 30.98
C THR A 208 -33.92 -11.66 29.62
N GLU A 209 -32.82 -11.61 28.87
CA GLU A 209 -32.34 -12.47 27.77
C GLU A 209 -32.50 -11.99 26.32
N GLN A 210 -31.34 -11.60 25.76
CA GLN A 210 -30.77 -11.91 24.43
C GLN A 210 -31.57 -11.40 23.20
N GLU A 211 -31.02 -10.90 22.10
CA GLU A 211 -29.77 -11.13 21.40
C GLU A 211 -29.63 -10.07 20.27
N GLU A 212 -28.39 -9.71 19.97
CA GLU A 212 -27.81 -9.48 18.62
C GLU A 212 -28.36 -8.53 17.53
N GLN A 213 -27.40 -7.71 17.04
CA GLN A 213 -26.98 -7.51 15.63
C GLN A 213 -27.06 -6.10 14.99
N GLN A 214 -25.87 -5.68 14.53
CA GLN A 214 -25.52 -4.95 13.29
C GLN A 214 -25.59 -3.40 13.22
N ALA A 215 -24.36 -2.85 13.21
CA ALA A 215 -23.75 -2.11 12.09
C ALA A 215 -23.98 -0.58 11.91
N GLN A 216 -22.87 0.06 11.51
CA GLN A 216 -22.71 1.38 10.87
C GLN A 216 -22.88 2.57 11.84
N GLY A 217 -21.92 3.46 12.05
CA GLY A 217 -21.11 4.16 11.05
C GLY A 217 -21.77 5.52 10.79
N ALA A 218 -21.33 6.57 11.50
CA ALA A 218 -21.37 7.99 11.11
C ALA A 218 -21.32 8.90 12.34
N GLY A 219 -20.33 9.79 12.36
CA GLY A 219 -20.17 10.87 13.34
C GLY A 219 -18.89 11.63 13.02
N LYS A 220 -18.85 12.25 11.84
CA LYS A 220 -19.04 13.70 11.66
C LYS A 220 -17.86 14.50 12.21
N GLU A 221 -17.00 14.81 11.26
CA GLU A 221 -16.23 16.04 11.15
C GLU A 221 -17.08 17.26 11.53
N THR A 222 -16.47 18.18 12.28
CA THR A 222 -16.68 19.62 12.11
C THR A 222 -15.32 20.32 12.23
N ASN A 223 -14.73 20.58 11.07
CA ASN A 223 -14.13 21.82 10.59
C ASN A 223 -13.55 22.80 11.63
N ASN A 224 -12.26 23.12 11.47
CA ASN A 224 -11.88 24.53 11.41
C ASN A 224 -10.77 24.76 10.37
N ALA A 225 -10.91 25.87 9.65
CA ALA A 225 -10.22 26.35 8.45
C ALA A 225 -8.68 26.39 8.56
N GLY A 226 -7.89 26.26 7.49
CA GLY A 226 -7.84 27.15 6.31
C GLY A 226 -7.27 28.51 6.76
N GLU A 227 -6.16 29.04 6.27
CA GLU A 227 -5.79 29.17 4.86
C GLU A 227 -4.32 29.64 4.69
N GLU A 228 -3.88 29.37 3.47
CA GLU A 228 -2.61 29.43 2.75
C GLU A 228 -1.71 30.67 2.85
N THR A 229 -0.41 30.39 2.64
CA THR A 229 0.57 31.27 2.00
C THR A 229 0.51 31.11 0.46
N LYS A 230 0.61 32.23 -0.27
CA LYS A 230 1.13 32.34 -1.65
C LYS A 230 2.21 33.44 -1.64
N PRO A 231 3.27 33.40 -2.47
CA PRO A 231 3.20 33.67 -3.92
C PRO A 231 4.02 32.67 -4.77
N ASN A 232 3.57 32.26 -5.97
CA ASN A 232 3.64 32.96 -7.27
C ASN A 232 5.05 32.94 -7.89
N GLU A 233 5.26 32.22 -9.00
CA GLU A 233 5.77 32.75 -10.29
C GLU A 233 6.17 31.63 -11.31
N PRO A 234 6.29 31.96 -12.62
CA PRO A 234 5.90 31.08 -13.72
C PRO A 234 7.06 30.75 -14.70
N LYS A 235 6.69 30.02 -15.78
CA LYS A 235 7.39 29.91 -17.10
C LYS A 235 8.67 29.05 -17.10
N GLN A 236 9.11 28.40 -18.16
CA GLN A 236 8.63 28.10 -19.52
C GLN A 236 9.54 26.98 -20.04
N GLU A 237 8.98 26.13 -20.90
CA GLU A 237 9.56 25.54 -22.12
C GLU A 237 11.08 25.69 -22.35
N THR A 238 11.74 24.54 -22.54
CA THR A 238 12.93 24.46 -23.40
C THR A 238 12.75 23.37 -24.44
N GLN A 239 13.07 23.76 -25.66
CA GLN A 239 12.95 23.06 -26.91
C GLN A 239 13.96 21.91 -27.02
N GLN A 240 13.59 20.92 -27.83
CA GLN A 240 14.41 19.82 -28.29
C GLN A 240 15.32 20.30 -29.43
N GLU A 241 16.62 20.03 -29.34
CA GLU A 241 17.56 19.94 -30.48
C GLU A 241 18.16 18.53 -30.38
N GLU A 242 17.78 17.62 -31.28
CA GLU A 242 18.46 17.26 -32.53
C GLU A 242 19.78 16.49 -32.33
N GLU A 243 19.76 15.23 -32.81
CA GLU A 243 20.93 14.35 -32.99
C GLU A 243 21.93 14.94 -34.03
N PRO A 244 23.17 14.40 -34.16
CA PRO A 244 23.35 13.32 -35.15
C PRO A 244 24.49 12.30 -34.89
N THR A 245 24.19 11.04 -35.22
CA THR A 245 24.88 10.11 -36.17
C THR A 245 26.37 9.77 -36.06
N MET A 246 26.65 8.49 -36.43
CA MET A 246 27.88 7.87 -36.96
C MET A 246 28.89 7.33 -35.93
N GLU A 247 29.51 6.16 -36.07
CA GLU A 247 29.64 5.21 -37.18
C GLU A 247 30.30 3.91 -36.65
N GLN A 248 29.80 2.78 -37.13
CA GLN A 248 30.54 1.64 -37.70
C GLN A 248 31.72 0.92 -37.00
N GLN A 249 31.69 -0.42 -37.22
CA GLN A 249 32.83 -1.36 -37.37
C GLN A 249 33.53 -1.80 -36.06
N VAL A 250 33.92 -3.04 -35.76
CA VAL A 250 34.18 -4.36 -36.40
C VAL A 250 33.99 -5.40 -35.23
N GLU A 251 33.74 -6.71 -35.33
CA GLU A 251 34.69 -7.78 -35.67
C GLU A 251 34.15 -9.14 -35.17
N GLU A 252 34.73 -10.19 -35.76
CA GLU A 252 34.36 -11.62 -35.81
C GLU A 252 34.12 -12.36 -34.48
N ALA A 253 33.16 -13.29 -34.51
CA ALA A 253 33.32 -14.71 -34.15
C ALA A 253 32.03 -15.51 -34.47
#